data_AF-A0A443ZQ88-F1
#
_entry.id   AF-A0A443ZQ88-F1
#
_cell.length_a   1.000
_cell.length_b   1.000
_cell.length_c   1.000
_cell.angle_alpha   90.00
_cell.angle_beta   90.00
_cell.angle_gamma   90.00
#
_symmetry.space_group_name_H-M   'P 1'
#
loop_
_entity.id
_entity.type
_entity.pdbx_description
1 polymer ?
#
loop_
_entity_poly.entity_id
_entity_poly.type
_entity_poly.pdbx_seq_one_letter_code
_entity_poly.pdbx_strand_id
1 'polypeptide(L)' 'MTKRDDIPQTYYDGRECRQRGSNKLANPFSAISIKGAWWLAGFNDMDMELTHETQTNGPAAPPAPGSGSLAA' A
#
# COMPACT_ATOMS: atom_id res chain seq x y z
N MET A 1 14.46 29.68 -0.28
CA MET A 1 13.39 28.92 -0.96
C MET A 1 13.90 27.49 -1.14
N THR A 2 13.73 26.62 -0.14
CA THR A 2 14.13 25.21 -0.24
C THR A 2 13.15 24.50 -1.18
N LYS A 3 13.66 24.08 -2.34
CA LYS A 3 12.87 23.45 -3.40
C LYS A 3 12.27 22.13 -2.89
N ARG A 4 11.10 21.77 -3.40
CA ARG A 4 10.39 20.50 -3.18
C ARG A 4 11.10 19.31 -3.88
N ASP A 5 12.43 19.25 -3.82
CA ASP A 5 13.25 18.34 -4.64
C ASP A 5 13.63 17.02 -3.92
N ASP A 6 13.15 16.76 -2.70
CA ASP A 6 13.84 15.80 -1.82
C ASP A 6 13.47 14.33 -2.02
N ILE A 7 12.56 13.98 -2.94
CA ILE A 7 12.19 12.58 -3.20
C ILE A 7 12.50 12.19 -4.65
N PRO A 8 13.40 11.23 -4.89
CA PRO A 8 13.82 10.86 -6.23
C PRO A 8 12.73 10.09 -6.99
N GLN A 9 12.74 10.18 -8.32
CA GLN A 9 11.80 9.48 -9.21
C GLN A 9 11.66 7.98 -8.89
N THR A 10 12.76 7.33 -8.50
CA THR A 10 12.79 5.91 -8.14
C THR A 10 11.81 5.54 -7.02
N TYR A 11 11.50 6.47 -6.11
CA TYR A 11 10.47 6.28 -5.09
C TYR A 11 9.07 6.16 -5.71
N TYR A 12 8.73 7.06 -6.63
CA TYR A 12 7.44 7.04 -7.31
C TYR A 12 7.29 5.81 -8.21
N ASP A 13 8.37 5.37 -8.85
CA ASP A 13 8.38 4.12 -9.63
C ASP A 13 8.05 2.89 -8.75
N GLY A 14 8.51 2.89 -7.48
CA GLY A 14 8.18 1.84 -6.51
C GLY A 14 6.72 1.85 -6.10
N ARG A 15 6.16 3.05 -5.85
CA ARG A 15 4.73 3.23 -5.55
C ARG A 15 3.86 2.72 -6.70
N GLU A 16 4.15 3.15 -7.93
CA GLU A 16 3.41 2.74 -9.11
C GLU A 16 3.48 1.22 -9.34
N CYS A 17 4.66 0.62 -9.13
CA CYS A 17 4.83 -0.82 -9.21
C CYS A 17 3.86 -1.56 -8.27
N ARG A 18 3.78 -1.15 -7.00
CA ARG A 18 2.89 -1.78 -6.03
C ARG A 18 1.42 -1.53 -6.35
N GLN A 19 1.08 -0.32 -6.78
CA GLN A 19 -0.28 0.07 -7.15
C GLN A 19 -0.82 -0.78 -8.31
N ARG A 20 0.06 -1.18 -9.24
CA ARG A 20 -0.27 -2.11 -10.34
C ARG A 20 -0.39 -3.58 -9.90
N GLY A 21 -0.16 -3.88 -8.62
CA GLY A 21 -0.22 -5.25 -8.08
C GLY A 21 1.05 -6.08 -8.29
N SER A 22 2.16 -5.46 -8.70
CA SER A 22 3.43 -6.15 -8.92
C SER A 22 4.15 -6.49 -7.61
N ASN A 23 5.14 -7.37 -7.69
CA ASN A 23 5.92 -7.84 -6.54
C ASN A 23 7.17 -6.96 -6.30
N LYS A 24 7.65 -6.88 -5.05
CA LYS A 24 8.92 -6.23 -4.66
C LYS A 24 10.14 -6.74 -5.45
N LEU A 25 10.11 -7.97 -5.95
CA LEU A 25 11.16 -8.55 -6.80
C LEU A 25 11.25 -7.89 -8.19
N ALA A 26 10.27 -7.07 -8.57
CA ALA A 26 10.32 -6.26 -9.78
C ALA A 26 11.27 -5.06 -9.67
N ASN A 27 11.88 -4.84 -8.50
CA ASN A 27 12.89 -3.80 -8.32
C ASN A 27 14.05 -4.02 -9.32
N PRO A 28 14.31 -3.09 -10.25
CA PRO A 28 15.37 -3.25 -11.24
C PRO A 28 16.77 -2.94 -10.67
N PHE A 29 16.84 -2.43 -9.44
CA PHE A 29 18.10 -2.04 -8.81
C PHE A 29 18.61 -3.11 -7.85
N SER A 30 19.92 -3.13 -7.62
CA SER A 30 20.51 -3.96 -6.56
C SER A 30 19.95 -3.57 -5.19
N ALA A 31 19.72 -4.57 -4.33
CA ALA A 31 19.18 -4.42 -2.98
C ALA A 31 20.00 -3.46 -2.09
N ILE A 32 21.30 -3.30 -2.36
CA ILE A 32 22.23 -2.46 -1.57
C ILE A 32 22.51 -1.12 -2.27
N SER A 33 21.67 -0.71 -3.23
CA SER A 33 21.84 0.57 -3.93
C SER A 33 20.91 1.64 -3.36
N ILE A 34 21.35 2.90 -3.38
CA ILE A 34 20.53 4.06 -2.96
C ILE A 34 19.23 4.13 -3.78
N LYS A 35 19.29 3.87 -5.09
CA LYS A 35 18.12 3.83 -5.96
C LYS A 35 17.16 2.70 -5.58
N GLY A 36 17.70 1.52 -5.28
CA GLY A 36 16.92 0.38 -4.80
C GLY A 36 16.24 0.64 -3.46
N ALA A 37 16.92 1.33 -2.54
CA ALA A 37 16.36 1.72 -1.25
C ALA A 37 15.17 2.69 -1.42
N TRP A 38 15.31 3.72 -2.27
CA TRP A 38 14.22 4.64 -2.55
C TRP A 38 13.02 3.96 -3.23
N TRP A 39 13.28 3.07 -4.18
CA TRP A 39 12.23 2.28 -4.81
C TRP A 39 11.48 1.40 -3.82
N LEU A 40 12.21 0.71 -2.93
CA LEU A 40 11.59 -0.13 -1.89
C LEU A 40 10.80 0.70 -0.88
N ALA A 41 11.27 1.89 -0.51
CA ALA A 41 10.52 2.80 0.35
C ALA A 41 9.15 3.12 -0.25
N GLY A 42 9.11 3.54 -1.52
CA GLY A 42 7.85 3.83 -2.21
C GLY A 42 6.94 2.62 -2.36
N PHE A 43 7.51 1.45 -2.70
CA PHE A 43 6.76 0.21 -2.78
C PHE A 43 6.08 -0.15 -1.44
N ASN A 44 6.83 -0.07 -0.34
CA ASN A 44 6.33 -0.43 0.99
C ASN A 44 5.30 0.58 1.51
N ASP A 45 5.49 1.88 1.29
CA ASP A 45 4.49 2.89 1.65
C ASP A 45 3.15 2.63 0.96
N MET A 46 3.18 2.34 -0.34
CA MET A 46 1.98 2.00 -1.11
C MET A 46 1.35 0.68 -0.64
N ASP A 47 2.17 -0.32 -0.26
CA ASP A 47 1.67 -1.59 0.28
C ASP A 47 0.90 -1.39 1.60
N MET A 48 1.44 -0.55 2.49
CA MET A 48 0.76 -0.16 3.72
C MET A 48 -0.54 0.59 3.43
N GLU A 49 -0.52 1.58 2.54
CA GLU A 49 -1.72 2.35 2.15
C GLU A 49 -2.84 1.44 1.62
N LEU A 50 -2.53 0.53 0.69
CA LEU A 50 -3.50 -0.43 0.15
C LEU A 50 -4.02 -1.41 1.22
N THR A 51 -3.15 -1.83 2.15
CA THR A 51 -3.53 -2.69 3.26
C THR A 51 -4.49 -1.97 4.21
N HIS A 52 -4.23 -0.68 4.50
CA HIS A 52 -5.11 0.16 5.31
C HIS A 52 -6.48 0.36 4.64
N GLU A 53 -6.54 0.63 3.34
CA GLU A 53 -7.79 0.76 2.59
C GLU A 53 -8.62 -0.53 2.61
N THR A 54 -7.96 -1.68 2.55
CA THR A 54 -8.63 -2.99 2.62
C THR A 54 -9.21 -3.27 4.01
N GLN A 55 -8.55 -2.79 5.07
CA GLN A 55 -9.01 -2.97 6.45
C GLN A 55 -10.14 -1.99 6.82
N THR A 56 -10.09 -0.75 6.34
CA THR A 56 -11.15 0.25 6.61
C THR A 56 -12.40 0.02 5.75
N ASN A 57 -12.22 -0.46 4.52
CA ASN A 57 -13.32 -0.78 3.60
C ASN A 57 -13.57 -2.30 3.48
N GLY A 58 -13.20 -3.09 4.50
CA GLY A 58 -13.44 -4.53 4.53
C GLY A 58 -14.88 -4.87 4.15
N PRO A 59 -15.16 -6.09 3.64
CA PRO A 59 -16.47 -6.44 3.11
C PRO A 59 -17.52 -6.08 4.15
N ALA A 60 -18.52 -5.28 3.75
CA ALA A 60 -19.58 -4.82 4.62
C ALA A 60 -19.98 -5.99 5.53
N ALA A 61 -19.83 -5.80 6.84
CA ALA A 61 -20.07 -6.85 7.83
C ALA A 61 -21.38 -7.56 7.45
N PRO A 62 -21.40 -8.91 7.39
CA PRO A 62 -22.63 -9.62 7.05
C PRO A 62 -23.74 -9.11 7.99
N PRO A 63 -24.96 -8.86 7.48
CA PRO A 63 -26.03 -8.33 8.29
C PRO A 63 -26.16 -9.19 9.54
N ALA A 64 -26.07 -8.54 10.70
CA ALA A 64 -26.19 -9.21 11.98
C ALA A 64 -27.45 -10.08 11.95
N PRO A 65 -27.38 -11.38 12.31
CA PRO A 65 -28.57 -12.21 12.36
C PRO A 65 -29.55 -11.52 13.31
N GLY A 66 -30.65 -11.03 12.75
CA GLY A 66 -31.64 -10.26 13.47
C GLY A 66 -32.03 -11.01 14.74
N SER A 67 -31.95 -10.33 15.88
CA SER A 67 -32.50 -10.82 17.14
C SER A 67 -34.00 -11.01 16.96
N GLY A 68 -34.39 -12.20 16.50
CA GLY A 68 -35.77 -12.67 16.55
C GLY A 68 -36.18 -12.70 18.01
N SER A 69 -36.97 -11.71 18.39
CA SER A 69 -37.62 -11.60 19.68
C SER A 69 -38.57 -12.80 19.85
N LEU A 70 -38.11 -13.87 20.51
CA LEU A 70 -38.99 -14.87 21.09
C LEU A 70 -39.59 -14.27 22.37
N ALA A 71 -40.69 -13.54 22.19
CA ALA A 71 -41.65 -13.33 23.27
C ALA A 71 -42.55 -14.58 23.30
N ALA A 72 -42.35 -15.41 24.32
CA ALA A 72 -43.30 -16.42 24.76
C ALA A 72 -44.06 -15.88 25.98
#